data_AF-A0A654M1G8-F1
#
_entry.id   AF-A0A654M1G8-F1
#
_cell.length_a   1.000
_cell.length_b   1.000
_cell.length_c   1.000
_cell.angle_alpha   90.00
_cell.angle_beta   90.00
_cell.angle_gamma   90.00
#
_symmetry.space_group_name_H-M   'P 1'
#
loop_
_entity.id
_entity.type
_entity.pdbx_description
1 polymer ?
#
loop_
_entity_poly.entity_id
_entity_poly.type
_entity_poly.pdbx_seq_one_letter_code
_entity_poly.pdbx_strand_id
1 'polypeptide(L)'
;MVKTEFLRRFPTDYTENLASFEYVPIVSKRMLNHYARCYLANTFSYRILLPRSIDSSKDNDISRKLGLQLQNDLLSGIRSLKLKPNIKDYRYVHDDSHFGWLLLDPSLTIRFD
;
A
#
# COMPACT_ATOMS: atom_id res chain seq x y z
N MET A 1 -17.98 -7.66 -4.19
CA MET A 1 -16.88 -8.00 -3.26
C MET A 1 -15.68 -8.41 -4.12
N VAL A 2 -14.56 -7.68 -4.08
CA VAL A 2 -13.38 -8.03 -4.89
C VAL A 2 -12.80 -9.35 -4.38
N LYS A 3 -12.54 -10.33 -5.26
CA LYS A 3 -11.97 -11.61 -4.82
C LYS A 3 -10.53 -11.41 -4.38
N THR A 4 -10.20 -11.89 -3.19
CA THR A 4 -8.85 -11.78 -2.61
C THR A 4 -7.76 -12.35 -3.51
N GLU A 5 -8.04 -13.43 -4.25
CA GLU A 5 -7.11 -14.02 -5.22
C GLU A 5 -6.68 -13.03 -6.31
N PHE A 6 -7.59 -12.20 -6.81
CA PHE A 6 -7.25 -11.15 -7.77
C PHE A 6 -6.34 -10.09 -7.15
N LEU A 7 -6.61 -9.66 -5.92
CA LEU A 7 -5.77 -8.68 -5.22
C LEU A 7 -4.33 -9.20 -5.03
N ARG A 8 -4.18 -10.50 -4.73
CA ARG A 8 -2.87 -11.16 -4.61
C ARG A 8 -2.11 -11.19 -5.94
N ARG A 9 -2.80 -11.47 -7.05
CA ARG A 9 -2.19 -11.59 -8.39
C ARG A 9 -2.09 -10.28 -9.17
N PHE A 10 -2.71 -9.20 -8.70
CA PHE A 10 -2.71 -7.92 -9.41
C PHE A 10 -1.27 -7.44 -9.66
N PRO A 11 -0.89 -7.13 -10.91
CA PRO A 11 0.46 -6.65 -11.20
C PRO A 11 0.61 -5.21 -10.69
N THR A 12 1.66 -4.97 -9.91
CA THR A 12 2.00 -3.64 -9.37
C THR A 12 3.41 -3.26 -9.79
N ASP A 13 3.65 -1.97 -9.98
CA ASP A 13 4.99 -1.47 -10.30
C ASP A 13 6.00 -1.77 -9.19
N TYR A 14 5.54 -1.78 -7.93
CA TYR A 14 6.33 -2.14 -6.77
C TYR A 14 5.56 -3.02 -5.79
N THR A 15 6.28 -3.98 -5.20
CA THR A 15 5.86 -4.73 -4.02
C THR A 15 6.97 -4.63 -2.97
N GLU A 16 6.70 -4.02 -1.83
CA GLU A 16 7.66 -3.83 -0.74
C GLU A 16 7.20 -4.57 0.53
N ASN A 17 8.13 -5.19 1.25
CA ASN A 17 7.88 -5.76 2.57
C ASN A 17 8.25 -4.73 3.65
N LEU A 18 7.28 -4.37 4.50
CA LEU A 18 7.45 -3.39 5.56
C LEU A 18 7.31 -4.05 6.94
N ALA A 19 8.43 -4.56 7.46
CA ALA A 19 8.45 -5.30 8.72
C ALA A 19 8.80 -4.46 9.97
N SER A 20 9.29 -3.23 9.81
CA SER A 20 9.75 -2.38 10.92
C SER A 20 9.50 -0.89 10.67
N PHE A 21 9.33 -0.13 11.75
CA PHE A 21 9.12 1.33 11.71
C PHE A 21 10.32 2.07 11.13
N GLU A 22 11.53 1.51 11.29
CA GLU A 22 12.77 2.07 10.76
C GLU A 22 12.74 2.20 9.23
N TYR A 23 11.99 1.33 8.54
CA TYR A 23 11.86 1.35 7.08
C TYR A 23 10.72 2.24 6.58
N VAL A 24 9.87 2.77 7.46
CA VAL A 24 8.74 3.61 7.04
C VAL A 24 9.20 4.85 6.27
N PRO A 25 10.23 5.62 6.70
CA PRO A 25 10.67 6.81 5.97
C PRO A 25 11.19 6.53 4.56
N ILE A 26 11.90 5.42 4.36
CA ILE A 26 12.45 5.06 3.04
C ILE A 26 11.35 4.55 2.10
N VAL A 27 10.43 3.72 2.60
CA VAL A 27 9.29 3.22 1.82
C VAL A 27 8.33 4.36 1.47
N SER A 28 8.03 5.26 2.42
CA SER A 28 7.15 6.40 2.18
C SER A 28 7.71 7.33 1.10
N LYS A 29 9.01 7.65 1.16
CA LYS A 29 9.69 8.46 0.14
C LYS A 29 9.66 7.79 -1.24
N ARG A 30 9.93 6.49 -1.34
CA ARG A 30 9.87 5.75 -2.61
C ARG A 30 8.46 5.74 -3.19
N MET A 31 7.47 5.44 -2.36
CA MET A 31 6.07 5.41 -2.75
C MET A 31 5.60 6.79 -3.21
N LEU A 32 5.94 7.86 -2.48
CA LEU A 32 5.63 9.23 -2.86
C LEU A 32 6.27 9.63 -4.20
N ASN A 33 7.55 9.31 -4.39
CA ASN A 33 8.24 9.59 -5.65
C ASN A 33 7.62 8.82 -6.83
N HIS A 34 7.17 7.60 -6.61
CA HIS A 34 6.45 6.85 -7.64
C HIS A 34 5.07 7.45 -7.92
N TYR A 35 4.30 7.78 -6.87
CA TYR A 35 3.01 8.46 -7.00
C TYR A 35 3.12 9.75 -7.82
N ALA A 36 4.09 10.61 -7.50
CA ALA A 36 4.31 11.85 -8.21
C ALA A 36 4.62 11.64 -9.71
N ARG A 37 5.40 10.61 -10.06
CA ARG A 37 5.70 10.26 -11.46
C ARG A 37 4.48 9.75 -12.22
N CYS A 38 3.61 8.99 -11.56
CA CYS A 38 2.42 8.41 -12.18
C CYS A 38 1.20 9.34 -12.18
N TYR A 39 1.25 10.45 -11.44
CA TYR A 39 0.08 11.28 -11.12
C TYR A 39 -0.72 11.73 -12.35
N LEU A 40 -0.05 12.27 -13.38
CA LEU A 40 -0.74 12.76 -14.58
C LEU A 40 -1.24 11.64 -15.49
N ALA A 41 -0.60 10.47 -15.45
CA ALA A 41 -0.94 9.33 -16.28
C ALA A 41 -2.00 8.42 -15.63
N ASN A 42 -2.38 8.65 -14.37
CA ASN A 42 -3.31 7.82 -13.61
C ASN A 42 -2.92 6.33 -13.57
N THR A 43 -1.62 6.04 -13.52
CA THR A 43 -1.07 4.67 -13.60
C THR A 43 -0.47 4.17 -12.29
N PHE A 44 -0.67 4.89 -11.18
CA PHE A 44 -0.05 4.55 -9.91
C PHE A 44 -0.48 3.15 -9.43
N SER A 45 0.49 2.29 -9.11
CA SER A 45 0.22 1.00 -8.49
C SER A 45 1.32 0.58 -7.52
N TYR A 46 0.93 0.18 -6.30
CA TYR A 46 1.88 -0.17 -5.24
C TYR A 46 1.31 -1.23 -4.32
N ARG A 47 2.09 -2.23 -3.95
CA ARG A 47 1.75 -3.21 -2.92
C ARG A 47 2.69 -3.10 -1.73
N ILE A 48 2.11 -3.08 -0.54
CA ILE A 48 2.82 -3.24 0.72
C ILE A 48 2.43 -4.59 1.32
N LEU A 49 3.43 -5.35 1.73
CA LEU A 49 3.28 -6.54 2.54
C LEU A 49 3.65 -6.18 3.98
N LEU A 50 2.68 -6.28 4.88
CA LEU A 50 2.86 -6.07 6.31
C LEU A 50 2.93 -7.43 7.00
N PRO A 51 3.75 -7.61 8.04
CA PRO A 51 3.80 -8.86 8.78
C PRO A 51 2.42 -9.28 9.29
N ARG A 52 2.19 -10.58 9.27
CA ARG A 52 1.01 -11.21 9.84
C ARG A 52 1.46 -12.42 10.63
N SER A 53 0.92 -12.55 11.84
CA SER A 53 1.07 -13.72 12.68
C SER A 53 -0.31 -14.32 12.96
N ILE A 54 -0.44 -15.63 12.76
CA ILE A 54 -1.67 -16.36 13.15
C ILE A 54 -1.74 -16.46 14.68
N ASP A 55 -0.57 -16.54 15.33
CA ASP A 55 -0.45 -16.86 16.76
C ASP A 55 -0.32 -15.62 17.65
N SER A 56 -0.06 -14.43 17.07
CA SER A 56 0.23 -13.21 17.82
C SER A 56 -0.62 -12.02 17.35
N SER A 57 -1.68 -11.72 18.11
CA SER A 57 -2.47 -10.50 17.90
C SER A 57 -1.65 -9.23 18.11
N LYS A 58 -0.66 -9.26 19.01
CA LYS A 58 0.22 -8.12 19.29
C LYS A 58 1.04 -7.73 18.07
N ASP A 59 1.58 -8.72 17.35
CA ASP A 59 2.37 -8.46 16.13
C ASP A 59 1.49 -7.96 14.99
N ASN A 60 0.25 -8.44 14.92
CA ASN A 60 -0.75 -7.91 13.99
C ASN A 60 -1.13 -6.46 14.30
N ASP A 61 -1.20 -6.08 15.58
CA ASP A 61 -1.46 -4.70 16.00
C ASP A 61 -0.29 -3.77 15.66
N ILE A 62 0.95 -4.23 15.83
CA ILE A 62 2.15 -3.51 15.37
C ILE A 62 2.09 -3.29 13.86
N SER A 63 1.73 -4.32 13.10
CA SER A 63 1.60 -4.27 11.65
C SER A 63 0.52 -3.28 11.20
N ARG A 64 -0.60 -3.20 11.93
CA ARG A 64 -1.63 -2.17 11.69
C ARG A 64 -1.08 -0.76 11.93
N LYS A 65 -0.29 -0.55 12.99
CA LYS A 65 0.34 0.74 13.29
C LYS A 65 1.38 1.13 12.22
N LEU A 66 2.15 0.18 11.70
CA LEU A 66 3.06 0.39 10.57
C LEU A 66 2.32 0.92 9.34
N GLY A 67 1.22 0.25 8.97
CA GLY A 67 0.38 0.68 7.86
C GLY A 67 -0.20 2.09 8.05
N LEU A 68 -0.64 2.43 9.27
CA LEU A 68 -1.14 3.77 9.58
C LEU A 68 -0.06 4.86 9.49
N GLN A 69 1.14 4.61 10.01
CA GLN A 69 2.24 5.56 9.90
C GLN A 69 2.60 5.80 8.42
N LEU A 70 2.74 4.73 7.64
CA LEU A 70 3.02 4.83 6.21
C LEU A 70 1.92 5.60 5.45
N GLN A 71 0.66 5.38 5.80
CA GLN A 71 -0.49 6.11 5.23
C GLN A 71 -0.39 7.62 5.50
N ASN A 72 -0.09 7.99 6.74
CA ASN A 72 0.05 9.38 7.15
C ASN A 72 1.22 10.06 6.43
N ASP A 73 2.38 9.40 6.36
CA ASP A 73 3.55 9.92 5.65
C ASP A 73 3.26 10.12 4.16
N LEU A 74 2.61 9.15 3.51
CA LEU A 74 2.23 9.24 2.10
C LEU A 74 1.28 10.42 1.85
N LEU A 75 0.17 10.51 2.60
CA LEU A 75 -0.81 11.57 2.42
C LEU A 75 -0.22 12.95 2.69
N SER A 76 0.63 13.07 3.71
CA SER A 76 1.32 14.32 4.03
C SER A 76 2.29 14.72 2.92
N GLY A 77 3.05 13.75 2.39
CA GLY A 77 3.95 13.94 1.27
C GLY A 77 3.24 14.35 -0.03
N ILE A 78 2.10 13.72 -0.34
CA ILE A 78 1.30 14.09 -1.53
C ILE A 78 0.85 15.55 -1.43
N ARG A 79 0.37 15.96 -0.25
CA ARG A 79 -0.08 17.33 0.00
C ARG A 79 1.07 18.34 -0.05
N SER A 80 2.25 18.00 0.46
CA SER A 80 3.41 18.89 0.42
C SER A 80 3.90 19.15 -1.00
N LEU A 81 3.71 18.17 -1.90
CA LEU A 81 3.94 18.32 -3.35
C LEU A 81 2.81 19.06 -4.08
N LYS A 82 1.79 19.58 -3.38
CA LYS A 82 0.58 20.22 -3.93
C LYS A 82 -0.22 19.32 -4.88
N LEU A 83 -0.07 18.01 -4.77
CA LEU A 83 -0.88 17.03 -5.49
C LEU A 83 -2.14 16.70 -4.70
N LYS A 84 -3.21 16.30 -5.39
CA LYS A 84 -4.43 15.81 -4.72
C LYS A 84 -4.30 14.30 -4.49
N PRO A 85 -4.51 13.77 -3.26
CA PRO A 85 -4.58 12.34 -3.04
C PRO A 85 -5.73 11.71 -3.86
N ASN A 86 -5.39 10.81 -4.77
CA ASN A 86 -6.33 10.05 -5.58
C ASN A 86 -5.90 8.58 -5.60
N ILE A 87 -6.12 7.90 -4.47
CA ILE A 87 -5.68 6.52 -4.27
C ILE A 87 -6.87 5.71 -3.78
N LYS A 88 -7.13 4.59 -4.45
CA LYS A 88 -8.00 3.54 -3.93
C LYS A 88 -7.13 2.48 -3.27
N ASP A 89 -7.51 2.03 -2.09
CA ASP A 89 -6.76 1.01 -1.38
C ASP A 89 -7.60 -0.22 -1.00
N TYR A 90 -6.93 -1.37 -1.02
CA TYR A 90 -7.51 -2.66 -0.65
C TYR A 90 -6.61 -3.34 0.37
N ARG A 91 -7.19 -3.73 1.51
CA ARG A 91 -6.51 -4.48 2.58
C ARG A 91 -7.05 -5.89 2.62
N TYR A 92 -6.17 -6.88 2.69
CA TYR A 92 -6.54 -8.29 2.58
C TYR A 92 -5.49 -9.20 3.23
N VAL A 93 -5.83 -10.47 3.48
CA VAL A 93 -4.85 -11.50 3.84
C VAL A 93 -4.15 -11.96 2.56
N HIS A 94 -2.85 -11.68 2.45
CA HIS A 94 -2.07 -12.00 1.26
C HIS A 94 -1.63 -13.47 1.27
N ASP A 95 -1.02 -13.89 2.37
CA ASP A 95 -0.59 -15.27 2.62
C ASP A 95 -0.58 -15.53 4.14
N ASP A 96 0.02 -16.64 4.57
CA ASP A 96 0.09 -17.00 5.99
C ASP A 96 0.93 -16.01 6.82
N SER A 97 1.91 -15.35 6.20
CA SER A 97 2.89 -14.46 6.84
C SER A 97 2.64 -12.97 6.59
N HIS A 98 1.70 -12.61 5.70
CA HIS A 98 1.49 -11.21 5.32
C HIS A 98 0.01 -10.78 5.24
N PHE A 99 -0.24 -9.58 5.75
CA PHE A 99 -1.34 -8.75 5.26
C PHE A 99 -0.88 -8.02 4.00
N GLY A 100 -1.73 -8.02 2.97
CA GLY A 100 -1.53 -7.25 1.76
C GLY A 100 -2.26 -5.92 1.85
N TRP A 101 -1.59 -4.86 1.41
CA TRP A 101 -2.19 -3.55 1.20
C TRP A 101 -1.85 -3.08 -0.21
N LEU A 102 -2.86 -3.08 -1.08
CA LEU A 102 -2.76 -2.68 -2.48
C LEU A 102 -3.26 -1.24 -2.61
N LEU A 103 -2.42 -0.33 -3.10
CA LEU A 103 -2.74 1.06 -3.36
C LEU A 103 -2.67 1.32 -4.86
N LEU A 104 -3.73 1.88 -5.44
CA LEU A 104 -3.86 2.04 -6.88
C LEU A 104 -4.50 3.38 -7.23
N ASP A 105 -4.22 3.87 -8.43
CA ASP A 105 -5.09 4.85 -9.06
C ASP A 105 -6.50 4.25 -9.29
N PRO A 106 -7.59 4.98 -8.95
CA PRO A 106 -8.96 4.49 -9.16
C PRO A 106 -9.27 4.05 -10.60
N SER A 107 -8.64 4.65 -11.61
CA SER A 107 -8.87 4.27 -13.02
C SER A 107 -8.44 2.84 -13.35
N LEU A 108 -7.45 2.30 -12.61
CA LEU A 108 -7.00 0.91 -12.76
C LEU A 108 -8.01 -0.09 -12.21
N THR A 109 -9.06 0.39 -11.53
CA THR A 109 -10.03 -0.49 -10.86
C THR A 109 -11.09 -1.04 -11.80
N ILE A 110 -11.19 -0.50 -13.01
CA ILE A 110 -11.97 -1.07 -14.11
C ILE A 110 -11.48 -2.49 -14.45
N ARG A 111 -10.22 -2.83 -14.11
CA ARG A 111 -9.67 -4.19 -14.26
C ARG A 111 -10.21 -5.20 -13.24
N PHE A 112 -11.05 -4.79 -12.29
CA PHE A 112 -11.67 -5.66 -11.29
C PHE A 112 -13.09 -6.12 -11.66
N ASP A 113 -13.69 -5.57 -12.72
CA ASP A 113 -15.01 -5.94 -13.23
C ASP A 113 -14.94 -7.06 -14.28
#